data_AF-A0A9P5QDB4-F1
#
_entry.id   AF-A0A9P5QDB4-F1
#
_cell.length_a   1.000
_cell.length_b   1.000
_cell.length_c   1.000
_cell.angle_alpha   90.00
_cell.angle_beta   90.00
_cell.angle_gamma   90.00
#
_symmetry.space_group_name_H-M   'P 1'
#
loop_
_entity.id
_entity.type
_entity.pdbx_description
1 polymer ?
#
loop_
_entity_poly.entity_id
_entity_poly.type
_entity_poly.pdbx_seq_one_letter_code
_entity_poly.pdbx_strand_id
1 'polypeptide(L)'
;MVTSSTAPSKVWFLVNLPEYQWDQVPLINDIANITDLKRAIYKQLPFVRSFKVPQIKLKATKKVDVINKAREFASRDTLESVLETFKVEVSAGADVQQLFAANVWIYVVPPTALKRNREEDFVENDSKKPKTESNTLLEAIDHARLSQRAVKDGVCNLTLLTNKEKISVLDYIGIRSTAVSPYNILFQTATTLRDLSFQDIDLISSPSKTILPVIGMRQLYVRQEYKDLYNEIDKKFNGSVKEGVKKHMVVTGTEGIGKSVFLVYFTIRILATSSEDNPPIIIFQEKERSKCYAFGGLSTVRSCDGT
;
A
#
# COMPACT_ATOMS: atom_id res chain seq x y z
N MET A 1 38.05 35.67 -19.42
CA MET A 1 36.78 35.47 -18.70
C MET A 1 36.55 33.98 -18.58
N VAL A 2 36.78 33.42 -17.39
CA VAL A 2 36.51 32.01 -17.10
C VAL A 2 35.06 31.93 -16.66
N THR A 3 34.16 31.50 -17.54
CA THR A 3 32.80 31.15 -17.16
C THR A 3 32.88 29.81 -16.42
N SER A 4 32.99 29.84 -15.10
CA SER A 4 32.79 28.67 -14.27
C SER A 4 31.33 28.26 -14.40
N SER A 5 31.03 27.27 -15.24
CA SER A 5 29.74 26.60 -15.25
C SER A 5 29.63 25.79 -13.96
N THR A 6 29.16 26.43 -12.89
CA THR A 6 28.72 25.73 -11.69
C THR A 6 27.46 24.95 -12.06
N ALA A 7 27.48 23.64 -11.82
CA ALA A 7 26.32 22.80 -12.06
C ALA A 7 25.11 23.32 -11.27
N PRO A 8 23.88 23.28 -11.83
CA PRO A 8 22.71 23.82 -11.17
C PRO A 8 22.45 23.09 -9.85
N SER A 9 22.20 23.86 -8.79
CA SER A 9 21.83 23.36 -7.47
C SER A 9 20.62 22.44 -7.59
N LYS A 10 20.57 21.34 -6.82
CA LYS A 10 19.46 20.37 -6.87
C LYS A 10 18.79 20.27 -5.51
N VAL A 11 17.46 20.39 -5.47
CA VAL A 11 16.69 20.17 -4.25
C VAL A 11 16.09 18.77 -4.25
N TRP A 12 16.15 18.14 -3.08
CA TRP A 12 15.54 16.84 -2.85
C TRP A 12 14.04 16.97 -2.61
N PHE A 13 13.27 16.12 -3.27
CA PHE A 13 11.84 15.99 -3.04
C PHE A 13 11.42 14.53 -2.88
N LEU A 14 10.34 14.31 -2.14
CA LEU A 14 9.69 13.01 -1.95
C LEU A 14 8.21 13.17 -2.23
N VAL A 15 7.64 12.34 -3.10
CA VAL A 15 6.19 12.29 -3.24
C VAL A 15 5.63 11.56 -2.03
N ASN A 16 4.64 12.16 -1.34
CA ASN A 16 3.99 11.59 -0.17
C ASN A 16 3.01 10.48 -0.57
N LEU A 17 3.56 9.48 -1.24
CA LEU A 17 2.96 8.24 -1.65
C LEU A 17 3.98 7.15 -1.29
N PRO A 18 3.53 5.98 -0.80
CA PRO A 18 4.44 4.90 -0.39
C PRO A 18 5.46 4.55 -1.49
N GLU A 19 5.03 4.71 -2.75
CA GLU A 19 5.65 4.27 -4.00
C GLU A 19 6.88 5.04 -4.48
N TYR A 20 7.21 6.17 -3.83
CA TYR A 20 8.22 7.10 -4.30
C TYR A 20 9.40 7.17 -3.35
N GLN A 21 10.59 7.16 -3.92
CA GLN A 21 11.83 7.42 -3.21
C GLN A 21 12.19 8.91 -3.33
N TRP A 22 13.17 9.33 -2.53
CA TRP A 22 13.76 10.66 -2.67
C TRP A 22 14.35 10.82 -4.07
N ASP A 23 14.02 11.93 -4.70
CA ASP A 23 14.54 12.30 -6.02
C ASP A 23 14.97 13.77 -6.00
N GLN A 24 15.63 14.22 -7.06
CA GLN A 24 16.20 15.55 -7.16
C GLN A 24 15.63 16.31 -8.35
N VAL A 25 15.24 17.56 -8.11
CA VAL A 25 14.91 18.50 -9.18
C VAL A 25 15.96 19.61 -9.24
N PRO A 26 16.52 19.93 -10.42
CA PRO A 26 17.43 21.06 -10.55
C PRO A 26 16.70 22.38 -10.33
N LEU A 27 17.29 23.24 -9.52
CA LEU A 27 16.95 24.64 -9.34
C LEU A 27 17.68 25.46 -10.39
N ILE A 28 17.08 25.54 -11.57
CA ILE A 28 17.55 26.40 -12.66
C ILE A 28 17.06 27.85 -12.45
N ASN A 29 17.72 28.81 -13.10
CA ASN A 29 17.56 30.27 -12.86
C ASN A 29 16.12 30.81 -12.96
N ASP A 30 15.18 30.06 -13.56
CA ASP A 30 13.77 30.41 -13.68
C ASP A 30 12.92 29.98 -12.47
N ILE A 31 13.47 29.27 -11.48
CA ILE A 31 12.74 28.89 -10.26
C ILE A 31 12.92 29.95 -9.17
N ALA A 32 11.98 30.90 -9.12
CA ALA A 32 11.96 31.97 -8.12
C ALA A 32 10.95 31.72 -6.97
N ASN A 33 9.91 30.93 -7.22
CA ASN A 33 8.82 30.71 -6.27
C ASN A 33 8.33 29.25 -6.27
N ILE A 34 7.42 28.94 -5.34
CA ILE A 34 6.83 27.61 -5.17
C ILE A 34 6.02 27.16 -6.39
N THR A 35 5.43 28.06 -7.19
CA THR A 35 4.76 27.68 -8.44
C THR A 35 5.74 27.13 -9.47
N ASP A 36 6.87 27.79 -9.64
CA ASP A 36 7.90 27.36 -10.59
C ASP A 36 8.52 26.03 -10.15
N LEU A 37 8.76 25.88 -8.84
CA LEU A 37 9.23 24.62 -8.26
C LEU A 37 8.21 23.49 -8.47
N LYS A 38 6.91 23.74 -8.27
CA LYS A 38 5.84 22.76 -8.57
C LYS A 38 5.90 22.31 -10.03
N ARG A 39 6.07 23.24 -10.98
CA ARG A 39 6.18 22.90 -12.41
C ARG A 39 7.43 22.07 -12.70
N ALA A 40 8.57 22.43 -12.12
CA ALA A 40 9.81 21.71 -12.30
C ALA A 40 9.73 20.27 -11.77
N ILE A 41 9.21 20.08 -10.56
CA ILE A 41 8.97 18.76 -9.97
C ILE A 41 7.98 17.97 -10.83
N TYR A 42 6.89 18.60 -11.27
CA TYR A 42 5.88 17.95 -12.10
C TYR A 42 6.46 17.39 -13.41
N LYS A 43 7.38 18.11 -14.06
CA LYS A 43 8.06 17.64 -15.28
C LYS A 43 8.89 16.37 -15.04
N GLN A 44 9.40 16.18 -13.82
CA GLN A 44 10.18 14.99 -13.43
C GLN A 44 9.32 13.79 -13.04
N LEU A 45 8.00 13.94 -12.91
CA LEU A 45 7.11 12.88 -12.43
C LEU A 45 6.36 12.20 -13.61
N PRO A 46 6.85 11.06 -14.14
CA PRO A 46 6.30 10.44 -15.36
C PRO A 46 4.83 9.96 -15.26
N PHE A 47 4.28 9.79 -14.06
CA PHE A 47 2.95 9.19 -13.84
C PHE A 47 1.84 10.17 -13.44
N VAL A 48 2.13 11.47 -13.33
CA VAL A 48 1.18 12.47 -12.77
C VAL A 48 0.23 13.02 -13.85
N ARG A 49 0.07 12.34 -14.99
CA ARG A 49 -0.83 12.75 -16.10
C ARG A 49 -2.30 12.89 -15.69
N SER A 50 -2.69 12.39 -14.51
CA SER A 50 -4.04 12.53 -13.95
C SER A 50 -4.27 13.80 -13.12
N PHE A 51 -3.24 14.58 -12.78
CA PHE A 51 -3.36 15.74 -11.90
C PHE A 51 -2.85 17.02 -12.56
N LYS A 52 -3.53 18.14 -12.34
CA LYS A 52 -3.07 19.45 -12.81
C LYS A 52 -2.06 20.01 -11.79
N VAL A 53 -1.00 20.68 -12.26
CA VAL A 53 0.03 21.32 -11.40
C VAL A 53 -0.55 22.12 -10.22
N PRO A 54 -1.63 22.92 -10.36
CA PRO A 54 -2.19 23.67 -9.24
C PRO A 54 -2.78 22.79 -8.12
N GLN A 55 -3.12 21.54 -8.42
CA GLN A 55 -3.75 20.62 -7.46
C GLN A 55 -2.71 19.96 -6.54
N ILE A 56 -1.42 20.11 -6.84
CA ILE A 56 -0.33 19.56 -6.04
C ILE A 56 0.02 20.55 -4.93
N LYS A 57 0.09 20.03 -3.71
CA LYS A 57 0.55 20.78 -2.54
C LYS A 57 2.02 20.44 -2.30
N LEU A 58 2.83 21.46 -2.01
CA LEU A 58 4.20 21.25 -1.55
C LEU A 58 4.23 21.54 -0.05
N LYS A 59 4.79 20.59 0.70
CA LYS A 59 5.23 20.83 2.06
C LYS A 59 6.75 20.85 2.08
N ALA A 60 7.35 21.63 2.96
CA ALA A 60 8.79 21.63 3.13
C ALA A 60 9.20 21.49 4.60
N THR A 61 10.40 20.99 4.84
CA THR A 61 11.03 20.92 6.16
C THR A 61 12.51 21.26 6.04
N LYS A 62 13.14 21.64 7.15
CA LYS A 62 14.60 21.69 7.24
C LYS A 62 15.15 20.25 7.17
N LYS A 63 16.24 20.00 6.45
CA LYS A 63 16.77 18.62 6.22
C LYS A 63 17.06 17.81 7.48
N VAL A 64 17.25 18.47 8.62
CA VAL A 64 17.59 17.82 9.90
C VAL A 64 16.34 17.50 10.74
N ASP A 65 15.15 17.90 10.27
CA ASP A 65 13.89 17.75 10.98
C ASP A 65 13.09 16.52 10.52
N VAL A 66 12.27 15.99 11.43
CA VAL A 66 11.34 14.87 11.18
C VAL A 66 10.19 15.32 10.26
N ILE A 67 9.71 14.43 9.38
CA ILE A 67 8.59 14.65 8.42
C ILE A 67 7.39 15.37 9.05
N ASN A 68 7.06 15.08 10.32
CA ASN A 68 5.91 15.65 11.02
C ASN A 68 5.99 17.18 11.25
N LYS A 69 7.16 17.80 11.02
CA LYS A 69 7.34 19.26 11.08
C LYS A 69 7.18 19.95 9.72
N ALA A 70 6.87 19.20 8.66
CA ALA A 70 6.75 19.78 7.32
C ALA A 70 5.57 20.76 7.23
N ARG A 71 5.86 21.99 6.77
CA ARG A 71 4.88 23.08 6.60
C ARG A 71 4.43 23.17 5.15
N GLU A 72 3.13 23.39 4.93
CA GLU A 72 2.58 23.65 3.59
C GLU A 72 2.84 25.10 3.19
N PHE A 73 3.29 25.32 1.95
CA PHE A 73 3.59 26.65 1.42
C PHE A 73 2.63 27.03 0.30
N ALA A 74 2.28 28.32 0.25
CA ALA A 74 1.42 28.86 -0.78
C ALA A 74 2.19 28.98 -2.10
N SER A 75 1.46 28.92 -3.22
CA SER A 75 2.08 28.92 -4.55
C SER A 75 2.88 30.20 -4.87
N ARG A 76 2.60 31.31 -4.17
CA ARG A 76 3.28 32.61 -4.35
C ARG A 76 4.50 32.80 -3.45
N ASP A 77 4.74 31.90 -2.51
CA ASP A 77 5.87 32.03 -1.59
C ASP A 77 7.18 31.91 -2.39
N THR A 78 8.13 32.81 -2.14
CA THR A 78 9.46 32.77 -2.75
C THR A 78 10.37 31.79 -2.01
N LEU A 79 11.47 31.37 -2.64
CA LEU A 79 12.43 30.47 -1.98
C LEU A 79 13.04 31.12 -0.72
N GLU A 80 13.26 32.44 -0.73
CA GLU A 80 13.75 33.21 0.41
C GLU A 80 12.76 33.17 1.57
N SER A 81 11.46 33.38 1.31
CA SER A 81 10.42 33.33 2.34
C SER A 81 10.33 31.95 3.02
N VAL A 82 10.55 30.88 2.25
CA VAL A 82 10.64 29.52 2.80
C VAL A 82 11.88 29.35 3.67
N LEU A 83 13.05 29.86 3.25
CA LEU A 83 14.28 29.82 4.05
C LEU A 83 14.14 30.58 5.37
N GLU A 84 13.52 31.76 5.33
CA GLU A 84 13.22 32.59 6.50
C GLU A 84 12.30 31.83 7.48
N THR A 85 11.28 31.14 6.95
CA THR A 85 10.39 30.29 7.77
C THR A 85 11.14 29.21 8.55
N PHE A 86 12.26 28.71 8.02
CA PHE A 86 13.13 27.73 8.67
C PHE A 86 14.34 28.35 9.38
N LYS A 87 14.33 29.67 9.57
CA LYS A 87 15.40 30.44 10.23
C LYS A 87 16.77 30.18 9.58
N VAL A 88 16.81 30.14 8.26
CA VAL A 88 18.06 30.09 7.48
C VAL A 88 18.39 31.53 7.08
N GLU A 89 19.52 32.04 7.54
CA GLU A 89 19.97 33.40 7.21
C GLU A 89 20.39 33.48 5.74
N VAL A 90 19.85 34.47 5.02
CA VAL A 90 20.19 34.76 3.63
C VAL A 90 20.95 36.08 3.61
N SER A 91 22.28 36.02 3.50
CA SER A 91 23.11 37.23 3.38
C SER A 91 22.96 37.88 2.00
N ALA A 92 23.18 39.19 1.93
CA ALA A 92 23.17 39.92 0.66
C ALA A 92 24.17 39.30 -0.33
N GLY A 93 23.68 38.94 -1.54
CA GLY A 93 24.49 38.29 -2.58
C GLY A 93 24.64 36.76 -2.44
N ALA A 94 23.98 36.12 -1.46
CA ALA A 94 23.96 34.67 -1.37
C ALA A 94 23.16 34.03 -2.52
N ASP A 95 23.63 32.88 -2.99
CA ASP A 95 22.87 32.04 -3.91
C ASP A 95 21.71 31.36 -3.15
N VAL A 96 20.52 31.95 -3.28
CA VAL A 96 19.30 31.47 -2.63
C VAL A 96 18.98 30.03 -3.03
N GLN A 97 19.23 29.65 -4.29
CA GLN A 97 18.92 28.32 -4.78
C GLN A 97 19.87 27.30 -4.16
N GLN A 98 21.16 27.64 -4.03
CA GLN A 98 22.12 26.81 -3.32
C GLN A 98 21.77 26.66 -1.84
N LEU A 99 21.41 27.75 -1.16
CA LEU A 99 20.98 27.71 0.23
C LEU A 99 19.71 26.87 0.43
N PHE A 100 18.74 27.01 -0.47
CA PHE A 100 17.50 26.23 -0.45
C PHE A 100 17.79 24.75 -0.65
N ALA A 101 18.55 24.40 -1.68
CA ALA A 101 18.97 23.03 -1.97
C ALA A 101 19.75 22.41 -0.80
N ALA A 102 20.57 23.18 -0.09
CA ALA A 102 21.35 22.71 1.05
C ALA A 102 20.47 22.45 2.29
N ASN A 103 19.47 23.29 2.56
CA ASN A 103 18.77 23.31 3.84
C ASN A 103 17.35 22.73 3.83
N VAL A 104 16.72 22.58 2.66
CA VAL A 104 15.30 22.26 2.55
C VAL A 104 15.08 20.88 1.92
N TRP A 105 14.10 20.16 2.45
CA TRP A 105 13.49 18.97 1.85
C TRP A 105 12.04 19.24 1.48
N ILE A 106 11.62 18.76 0.31
CA ILE A 106 10.27 18.96 -0.22
C ILE A 106 9.46 17.66 -0.16
N TYR A 107 8.21 17.75 0.28
CA TYR A 107 7.22 16.70 0.20
C TYR A 107 6.11 17.11 -0.75
N VAL A 108 5.88 16.29 -1.77
CA VAL A 108 4.85 16.52 -2.78
C VAL A 108 3.60 15.77 -2.34
N VAL A 109 2.54 16.50 -1.97
CA VAL A 109 1.27 15.90 -1.56
C VAL A 109 0.32 15.94 -2.76
N PRO A 110 -0.02 14.79 -3.37
CA PRO A 110 -0.97 14.75 -4.46
C PRO A 110 -2.37 15.15 -3.96
N PRO A 111 -3.24 15.67 -4.83
CA PRO A 111 -4.62 15.92 -4.45
C PRO A 111 -5.27 14.60 -4.04
N THR A 112 -5.85 14.56 -2.84
CA THR A 112 -6.77 13.51 -2.44
C THR A 112 -7.87 13.46 -3.50
N ALA A 113 -8.08 12.30 -4.11
CA ALA A 113 -9.09 12.14 -5.16
C ALA A 113 -10.43 12.72 -4.66
N LEU A 114 -10.78 13.91 -5.16
CA LEU A 114 -12.13 14.44 -5.06
C LEU A 114 -13.02 13.34 -5.63
N LYS A 115 -13.91 12.81 -4.79
CA LYS A 115 -14.95 11.87 -5.19
C LYS A 115 -15.50 12.35 -6.52
N ARG A 116 -15.24 11.61 -7.59
CA ARG A 116 -15.83 11.89 -8.90
C ARG A 116 -17.33 11.68 -8.73
N ASN A 117 -18.07 12.76 -8.51
CA ASN A 117 -19.47 12.80 -8.86
C ASN A 117 -19.50 12.68 -10.39
N ARG A 118 -19.73 11.46 -10.86
CA ARG A 118 -20.09 11.16 -12.24
C ARG A 118 -21.37 10.34 -12.16
N GLU A 119 -22.47 11.05 -11.93
CA GLU A 119 -23.72 10.69 -12.57
C GLU A 119 -23.56 11.07 -14.04
N GLU A 120 -23.56 10.06 -14.90
CA GLU A 120 -24.33 10.00 -16.16
C GLU A 120 -23.81 8.83 -17.01
N ASP A 121 -24.78 7.97 -17.32
CA ASP A 121 -24.89 7.06 -18.46
C ASP A 121 -23.91 5.90 -18.60
N PHE A 122 -24.14 4.87 -17.77
CA PHE A 122 -24.11 3.49 -18.25
C PHE A 122 -25.32 2.75 -17.65
N VAL A 123 -26.24 2.37 -18.53
CA VAL A 123 -27.29 1.39 -18.22
C VAL A 123 -26.61 0.03 -18.17
N GLU A 124 -26.35 -0.46 -16.96
CA GLU A 124 -26.25 -1.88 -16.74
C GLU A 124 -26.91 -2.20 -15.40
N ASN A 125 -27.98 -2.99 -15.49
CA ASN A 125 -28.71 -3.54 -14.38
C ASN A 125 -27.75 -4.39 -13.55
N ASP A 126 -27.24 -3.85 -12.45
CA ASP A 126 -27.12 -4.66 -11.26
C ASP A 126 -27.31 -3.80 -10.00
N SER A 127 -28.23 -4.27 -9.18
CA SER A 127 -28.79 -3.63 -7.99
C SER A 127 -27.79 -2.81 -7.15
N LYS A 128 -27.99 -1.49 -7.16
CA LYS A 128 -27.45 -0.55 -6.16
C LYS A 128 -27.79 -1.06 -4.76
N LYS A 129 -26.78 -1.44 -3.96
CA LYS A 129 -26.87 -1.32 -2.50
C LYS A 129 -25.92 -0.26 -1.99
N PRO A 130 -26.42 0.86 -1.44
CA PRO A 130 -25.60 1.78 -0.67
C PRO A 130 -25.19 1.12 0.65
N LYS A 131 -24.06 1.62 1.16
CA LYS A 131 -23.29 1.19 2.34
C LYS A 131 -24.08 1.07 3.66
N THR A 132 -23.42 0.33 4.57
CA THR A 132 -23.31 0.58 6.04
C THR A 132 -24.45 0.13 6.95
N GLU A 133 -24.81 -1.16 6.92
CA GLU A 133 -25.25 -1.85 8.14
C GLU A 133 -24.22 -2.95 8.47
N SER A 134 -23.85 -3.06 9.74
CA SER A 134 -23.03 -4.16 10.24
C SER A 134 -23.90 -5.41 10.21
N ASN A 135 -23.93 -6.08 9.06
CA ASN A 135 -24.71 -7.30 8.92
C ASN A 135 -24.27 -8.33 9.97
N THR A 136 -25.23 -8.91 10.68
CA THR A 136 -24.93 -9.90 11.71
C THR A 136 -24.37 -11.18 11.07
N LEU A 137 -23.63 -11.99 11.84
CA LEU A 137 -23.15 -13.29 11.35
C LEU A 137 -24.30 -14.18 10.86
N LEU A 138 -25.46 -14.10 11.52
CA LEU A 138 -26.63 -14.89 11.20
C LEU A 138 -27.23 -14.47 9.85
N GLU A 139 -27.36 -13.17 9.59
CA GLU A 139 -27.79 -12.64 8.28
C GLU A 139 -26.83 -13.05 7.16
N ALA A 140 -25.52 -13.08 7.43
CA ALA A 140 -24.53 -13.49 6.46
C ALA A 140 -24.60 -14.97 6.09
N ILE A 141 -24.81 -15.82 7.09
CA ILE A 141 -25.04 -17.24 6.91
C ILE A 141 -26.32 -17.46 6.10
N ASP A 142 -27.38 -16.72 6.42
CA ASP A 142 -28.66 -16.82 5.73
C ASP A 142 -28.58 -16.34 4.28
N HIS A 143 -27.93 -15.21 4.03
CA HIS A 143 -27.69 -14.70 2.70
C HIS A 143 -26.85 -15.67 1.85
N ALA A 144 -25.87 -16.33 2.45
CA ALA A 144 -25.09 -17.39 1.80
C ALA A 144 -25.88 -18.69 1.61
N ARG A 145 -27.12 -18.78 2.10
CA ARG A 145 -28.00 -19.97 2.09
C ARG A 145 -27.40 -21.16 2.84
N LEU A 146 -26.70 -20.88 3.94
CA LEU A 146 -25.98 -21.87 4.75
C LEU A 146 -26.61 -22.15 6.11
N SER A 147 -27.77 -21.56 6.41
CA SER A 147 -28.46 -21.67 7.71
C SER A 147 -28.67 -23.12 8.15
N GLN A 148 -29.06 -24.02 7.24
CA GLN A 148 -29.30 -25.44 7.56
C GLN A 148 -28.03 -26.19 8.03
N ARG A 149 -26.84 -25.72 7.64
CA ARG A 149 -25.56 -26.34 8.01
C ARG A 149 -24.87 -25.63 9.15
N ALA A 150 -24.89 -24.29 9.12
CA ALA A 150 -24.11 -23.46 10.02
C ALA A 150 -24.89 -23.04 11.28
N VAL A 151 -26.21 -23.24 11.35
CA VAL A 151 -27.02 -22.91 12.53
C VAL A 151 -27.67 -24.18 13.05
N LYS A 152 -27.31 -24.58 14.28
CA LYS A 152 -27.93 -25.70 14.98
C LYS A 152 -28.45 -25.20 16.32
N ASP A 153 -29.74 -25.41 16.59
CA ASP A 153 -30.41 -24.99 17.83
C ASP A 153 -30.25 -23.47 18.12
N GLY A 154 -30.25 -22.65 17.06
CA GLY A 154 -30.07 -21.19 17.15
C GLY A 154 -28.63 -20.72 17.37
N VAL A 155 -27.66 -21.65 17.44
CA VAL A 155 -26.24 -21.34 17.63
C VAL A 155 -25.49 -21.47 16.30
N CYS A 156 -24.75 -20.43 15.92
CA CYS A 156 -23.88 -20.46 14.74
C CYS A 156 -22.64 -21.32 15.01
N ASN A 157 -22.43 -22.36 14.19
CA ASN A 157 -21.24 -23.18 14.16
C ASN A 157 -20.60 -23.20 12.76
N LEU A 158 -19.60 -22.34 12.56
CA LEU A 158 -18.87 -22.24 11.28
C LEU A 158 -17.91 -23.42 11.03
N THR A 159 -17.64 -24.29 12.01
CA THR A 159 -16.75 -25.44 11.79
C THR A 159 -17.33 -26.46 10.81
N LEU A 160 -18.67 -26.45 10.65
CA LEU A 160 -19.41 -27.32 9.73
C LEU A 160 -19.36 -26.86 8.27
N LEU A 161 -18.80 -25.67 8.02
CA LEU A 161 -18.65 -25.08 6.70
C LEU A 161 -17.26 -25.36 6.11
N THR A 162 -17.22 -25.60 4.81
CA THR A 162 -15.98 -25.60 4.01
C THR A 162 -15.37 -24.19 3.97
N ASN A 163 -14.09 -24.06 3.56
CA ASN A 163 -13.51 -22.72 3.46
C ASN A 163 -14.19 -21.88 2.37
N LYS A 164 -14.59 -22.51 1.26
CA LYS A 164 -15.35 -21.83 0.19
C LYS A 164 -16.64 -21.22 0.73
N GLU A 165 -17.39 -21.97 1.52
CA GLU A 165 -18.62 -21.49 2.18
C GLU A 165 -18.33 -20.39 3.21
N LYS A 166 -17.28 -20.54 4.02
CA LYS A 166 -16.84 -19.48 4.96
C LYS A 166 -16.48 -18.19 4.23
N ILE A 167 -15.87 -18.27 3.04
CA ILE A 167 -15.55 -17.10 2.23
C ILE A 167 -16.83 -16.41 1.74
N SER A 168 -17.85 -17.16 1.34
CA SER A 168 -19.16 -16.59 0.99
C SER A 168 -19.81 -15.85 2.16
N VAL A 169 -19.71 -16.39 3.38
CA VAL A 169 -20.17 -15.70 4.59
C VAL A 169 -19.35 -14.43 4.84
N LEU A 170 -18.02 -14.52 4.68
CA LEU A 170 -17.13 -13.37 4.86
C LEU A 170 -17.41 -12.26 3.84
N ASP A 171 -17.66 -12.57 2.55
CA ASP A 171 -17.94 -11.56 1.51
C ASP A 171 -19.16 -10.70 1.88
N TYR A 172 -20.13 -11.27 2.62
CA TYR A 172 -21.33 -10.56 3.04
C TYR A 172 -21.14 -9.68 4.30
N ILE A 173 -20.37 -10.16 5.28
CA ILE A 173 -20.05 -9.35 6.48
C ILE A 173 -19.02 -8.26 6.11
N GLY A 174 -18.27 -8.48 5.04
CA GLY A 174 -17.24 -7.58 4.56
C GLY A 174 -17.69 -6.33 3.77
N ILE A 175 -16.99 -5.19 3.93
CA ILE A 175 -16.88 -4.06 3.02
C ILE A 175 -15.84 -4.57 2.05
N ARG A 176 -16.25 -4.82 0.82
CA ARG A 176 -15.31 -5.06 -0.26
C ARG A 176 -14.23 -3.98 -0.21
N SER A 177 -12.99 -4.42 -0.01
CA SER A 177 -11.86 -3.51 -0.03
C SER A 177 -11.96 -2.71 -1.31
N THR A 178 -11.97 -1.38 -1.21
CA THR A 178 -11.86 -0.57 -2.42
C THR A 178 -10.57 -0.98 -3.14
N ALA A 179 -10.56 -0.88 -4.47
CA ALA A 179 -9.39 -1.20 -5.30
C ALA A 179 -8.10 -0.44 -4.92
N VAL A 180 -8.17 0.48 -3.95
CA VAL A 180 -7.12 1.36 -3.46
C VAL A 180 -6.41 0.83 -2.20
N SER A 181 -6.81 -0.32 -1.64
CA SER A 181 -6.10 -0.88 -0.47
C SER A 181 -4.70 -1.38 -0.84
N PRO A 182 -3.65 -1.00 -0.08
CA PRO A 182 -2.28 -1.44 -0.35
C PRO A 182 -2.12 -2.96 -0.25
N TYR A 183 -3.00 -3.67 0.46
CA TYR A 183 -2.91 -5.13 0.59
C TYR A 183 -3.61 -5.90 -0.53
N ASN A 184 -4.46 -5.25 -1.33
CA ASN A 184 -5.07 -5.89 -2.49
C ASN A 184 -4.02 -6.31 -3.54
N ILE A 185 -2.85 -5.64 -3.53
CA ILE A 185 -1.76 -6.02 -4.43
C ILE A 185 -1.17 -7.38 -4.11
N LEU A 186 -1.22 -7.85 -2.86
CA LEU A 186 -0.73 -9.20 -2.52
C LEU A 186 -1.57 -10.26 -3.21
N PHE A 187 -2.88 -10.05 -3.20
CA PHE A 187 -3.83 -10.91 -3.89
C PHE A 187 -3.62 -10.88 -5.41
N GLN A 188 -3.57 -9.69 -6.02
CA GLN A 188 -3.31 -9.56 -7.46
C GLN A 188 -1.99 -10.22 -7.88
N THR A 189 -0.94 -10.04 -7.07
CA THR A 189 0.36 -10.68 -7.30
C THR A 189 0.22 -12.19 -7.24
N ALA A 190 -0.44 -12.75 -6.24
CA ALA A 190 -0.67 -14.19 -6.15
C ALA A 190 -1.42 -14.76 -7.36
N THR A 191 -2.47 -14.07 -7.82
CA THR A 191 -3.23 -14.48 -9.01
C THR A 191 -2.36 -14.54 -10.26
N THR A 192 -1.43 -13.59 -10.45
CA THR A 192 -0.50 -13.62 -11.59
C THR A 192 0.55 -14.73 -11.53
N LEU A 193 0.74 -15.36 -10.36
CA LEU A 193 1.74 -16.40 -10.13
C LEU A 193 1.15 -17.82 -10.03
N ARG A 194 -0.16 -17.98 -10.25
CA ARG A 194 -0.92 -19.21 -9.92
C ARG A 194 -0.40 -20.47 -10.62
N ASP A 195 0.13 -20.33 -11.82
CA ASP A 195 0.60 -21.45 -12.64
C ASP A 195 2.13 -21.51 -12.72
N LEU A 196 2.83 -20.71 -11.90
CA LEU A 196 4.28 -20.66 -11.91
C LEU A 196 4.88 -21.56 -10.83
N SER A 197 6.00 -22.19 -11.18
CA SER A 197 6.82 -22.94 -10.24
C SER A 197 7.54 -21.98 -9.29
N PHE A 198 7.12 -21.92 -8.03
CA PHE A 198 7.79 -21.11 -7.00
C PHE A 198 9.20 -21.58 -6.66
N GLN A 199 9.64 -22.74 -7.16
CA GLN A 199 11.03 -23.18 -7.04
C GLN A 199 11.95 -22.36 -7.94
N ASP A 200 11.44 -21.88 -9.08
CA ASP A 200 12.22 -21.18 -10.10
C ASP A 200 12.04 -19.65 -10.04
N ILE A 201 11.20 -19.18 -9.11
CA ILE A 201 10.98 -17.74 -8.90
C ILE A 201 12.00 -17.20 -7.91
N ASP A 202 12.90 -16.37 -8.41
CA ASP A 202 13.87 -15.63 -7.59
C ASP A 202 13.45 -14.15 -7.38
N LEU A 203 12.44 -13.70 -8.13
CA LEU A 203 11.95 -12.33 -8.07
C LEU A 203 10.44 -12.29 -8.29
N ILE A 204 9.70 -11.79 -7.31
CA ILE A 204 8.27 -11.52 -7.43
C ILE A 204 8.09 -10.03 -7.68
N SER A 205 7.42 -9.68 -8.78
CA SER A 205 7.09 -8.29 -9.11
C SER A 205 5.59 -8.03 -8.93
N SER A 206 5.25 -6.86 -8.41
CA SER A 206 3.86 -6.40 -8.40
C SER A 206 3.33 -6.23 -9.83
N PRO A 207 2.12 -6.75 -10.16
CA PRO A 207 1.53 -6.66 -11.50
C PRO A 207 1.36 -5.22 -12.00
N SER A 208 1.10 -4.29 -11.10
CA SER A 208 0.84 -2.88 -11.42
C SER A 208 2.04 -1.97 -11.19
N LYS A 209 3.24 -2.53 -10.97
CA LYS A 209 4.45 -1.80 -10.54
C LYS A 209 4.23 -0.97 -9.26
N THR A 210 3.20 -1.30 -8.49
CA THR A 210 2.92 -0.70 -7.19
C THR A 210 3.80 -1.35 -6.14
N ILE A 211 3.92 -0.71 -4.98
CA ILE A 211 4.69 -1.27 -3.87
C ILE A 211 3.94 -2.44 -3.22
N LEU A 212 4.68 -3.53 -2.98
CA LEU A 212 4.23 -4.59 -2.10
C LEU A 212 4.20 -4.06 -0.66
N PRO A 213 3.06 -4.20 0.05
CA PRO A 213 2.92 -3.71 1.42
C PRO A 213 3.95 -4.41 2.32
N VAL A 214 4.29 -3.74 3.44
CA VAL A 214 5.29 -4.18 4.43
C VAL A 214 6.74 -4.16 3.93
N ILE A 215 6.99 -4.45 2.64
CA ILE A 215 8.34 -4.46 2.05
C ILE A 215 8.77 -3.04 1.66
N GLY A 216 7.83 -2.20 1.20
CA GLY A 216 8.18 -0.86 0.72
C GLY A 216 8.92 -0.89 -0.63
N MET A 217 8.83 -2.00 -1.37
CA MET A 217 9.47 -2.18 -2.68
C MET A 217 8.47 -2.77 -3.67
N ARG A 218 8.71 -2.54 -4.97
CA ARG A 218 7.88 -3.09 -6.07
C ARG A 218 8.18 -4.55 -6.37
N GLN A 219 9.33 -5.01 -5.90
CA GLN A 219 9.87 -6.33 -6.16
C GLN A 219 10.31 -6.96 -4.84
N LEU A 220 10.08 -8.26 -4.73
CA LEU A 220 10.48 -9.09 -3.61
C LEU A 220 11.51 -10.09 -4.15
N TYR A 221 12.75 -9.98 -3.67
CA TYR A 221 13.81 -10.97 -3.94
C TYR A 221 13.54 -12.23 -3.11
N VAL A 222 13.24 -13.33 -3.79
CA VAL A 222 12.93 -14.62 -3.17
C VAL A 222 14.25 -15.33 -2.89
N ARG A 223 14.59 -15.45 -1.62
CA ARG A 223 15.79 -16.18 -1.20
C ARG A 223 15.50 -17.68 -1.11
N GLN A 224 16.53 -18.51 -1.24
CA GLN A 224 16.38 -19.96 -1.11
C GLN A 224 15.83 -20.34 0.26
N GLU A 225 16.25 -19.65 1.31
CA GLU A 225 15.78 -19.86 2.69
C GLU A 225 14.27 -19.62 2.83
N TYR A 226 13.68 -18.74 2.01
CA TYR A 226 12.23 -18.53 2.01
C TYR A 226 11.51 -19.74 1.40
N LYS A 227 12.07 -20.30 0.32
CA LYS A 227 11.54 -21.49 -0.34
C LYS A 227 11.61 -22.69 0.61
N ASP A 228 12.75 -22.88 1.26
CA ASP A 228 13.01 -23.97 2.20
C ASP A 228 12.10 -23.87 3.43
N LEU A 229 12.04 -22.69 4.05
CA LEU A 229 11.19 -22.47 5.22
C LEU A 229 9.71 -22.67 4.89
N TYR A 230 9.24 -22.20 3.72
CA TYR A 230 7.88 -22.49 3.27
C TYR A 230 7.64 -23.99 3.17
N ASN A 231 8.54 -24.74 2.51
CA ASN A 231 8.35 -26.19 2.31
C ASN A 231 8.33 -26.93 3.66
N GLU A 232 9.15 -26.50 4.63
CA GLU A 232 9.15 -27.07 5.97
C GLU A 232 7.84 -26.82 6.71
N ILE A 233 7.31 -25.59 6.63
CA ILE A 233 6.01 -25.24 7.21
C ILE A 233 4.90 -26.04 6.53
N ASP A 234 4.85 -26.04 5.21
CA ASP A 234 3.83 -26.75 4.44
C ASP A 234 3.78 -28.23 4.82
N LYS A 235 4.94 -28.90 4.87
CA LYS A 235 5.07 -30.30 5.30
C LYS A 235 4.58 -30.53 6.74
N LYS A 236 4.91 -29.64 7.67
CA LYS A 236 4.49 -29.76 9.09
C LYS A 236 3.01 -29.44 9.29
N PHE A 237 2.45 -28.54 8.48
CA PHE A 237 1.11 -28.01 8.67
C PHE A 237 0.04 -28.78 7.86
N ASN A 238 0.37 -29.28 6.66
CA ASN A 238 -0.55 -30.05 5.79
C ASN A 238 -0.73 -31.53 6.17
N GLY A 239 -0.04 -32.05 7.19
CA GLY A 239 -0.31 -33.40 7.73
C GLY A 239 -1.67 -33.49 8.43
N SER A 240 -2.25 -34.71 8.50
CA SER A 240 -3.58 -34.98 9.09
C SER A 240 -3.74 -34.26 10.43
N VAL A 241 -4.51 -33.18 10.42
CA VAL A 241 -4.83 -32.45 11.64
C VAL A 241 -5.74 -33.37 12.44
N LYS A 242 -5.27 -33.85 13.60
CA LYS A 242 -6.19 -34.34 14.62
C LYS A 242 -7.13 -33.18 14.93
N GLU A 243 -8.43 -33.37 14.67
CA GLU A 243 -9.44 -32.34 14.86
C GLU A 243 -9.22 -31.62 16.20
N GLY A 244 -9.13 -30.29 16.16
CA GLY A 244 -9.01 -29.44 17.35
C GLY A 244 -7.61 -28.91 17.67
N VAL A 245 -6.52 -29.41 17.07
CA VAL A 245 -5.17 -28.87 17.35
C VAL A 245 -4.83 -27.70 16.43
N LYS A 246 -4.87 -26.48 16.98
CA LYS A 246 -4.36 -25.27 16.30
C LYS A 246 -2.82 -25.31 16.30
N LYS A 247 -2.23 -25.42 15.11
CA LYS A 247 -0.77 -25.31 14.94
C LYS A 247 -0.37 -23.84 14.89
N HIS A 248 0.68 -23.48 15.62
CA HIS A 248 1.21 -22.12 15.66
C HIS A 248 2.68 -22.13 15.23
N MET A 249 3.10 -21.06 14.56
CA MET A 249 4.49 -20.82 14.20
C MET A 249 4.85 -19.40 14.60
N VAL A 250 6.07 -19.23 15.11
CA VAL A 250 6.68 -17.91 15.35
C VAL A 250 7.94 -17.82 14.49
N VAL A 251 7.97 -16.83 13.58
CA VAL A 251 9.17 -16.52 12.79
C VAL A 251 10.06 -15.59 13.60
N THR A 252 11.25 -16.05 13.98
CA THR A 252 12.23 -15.29 14.77
C THR A 252 13.51 -15.05 13.98
N GLY A 253 14.38 -14.17 14.50
CA GLY A 253 15.64 -13.82 13.86
C GLY A 253 16.06 -12.38 14.15
N THR A 254 17.29 -12.04 13.78
CA THR A 254 17.88 -10.71 13.98
C THR A 254 17.14 -9.61 13.21
N GLU A 255 17.36 -8.36 13.60
CA GLU A 255 16.82 -7.20 12.88
C GLU A 255 17.32 -7.18 11.42
N GLY A 256 16.48 -6.75 10.49
CA GLY A 256 16.84 -6.64 9.07
C GLY A 256 16.93 -7.97 8.29
N ILE A 257 16.83 -9.14 8.94
CA ILE A 257 17.03 -10.44 8.27
C ILE A 257 15.93 -10.82 7.25
N GLY A 258 14.82 -10.07 7.22
CA GLY A 258 13.75 -10.26 6.23
C GLY A 258 12.52 -11.01 6.73
N LYS A 259 12.29 -11.12 8.05
CA LYS A 259 11.11 -11.81 8.62
C LYS A 259 9.78 -11.35 8.02
N SER A 260 9.56 -10.04 7.93
CA SER A 260 8.34 -9.48 7.37
C SER A 260 8.21 -9.73 5.86
N VAL A 261 9.34 -9.72 5.14
CA VAL A 261 9.41 -10.04 3.71
C VAL A 261 9.04 -11.50 3.47
N PHE A 262 9.53 -12.40 4.33
CA PHE A 262 9.14 -13.81 4.31
C PHE A 262 7.63 -13.98 4.52
N LEU A 263 7.00 -13.28 5.45
CA LEU A 263 5.54 -13.37 5.66
C LEU A 263 4.75 -12.90 4.44
N VAL A 264 5.22 -11.89 3.72
CA VAL A 264 4.63 -11.45 2.45
C VAL A 264 4.79 -12.53 1.37
N TYR A 265 6.00 -13.07 1.20
CA TYR A 265 6.26 -14.18 0.28
C TYR A 265 5.38 -15.39 0.59
N PHE A 266 5.29 -15.77 1.87
CA PHE A 266 4.49 -16.89 2.36
C PHE A 266 3.01 -16.70 2.02
N THR A 267 2.48 -15.49 2.25
CA THR A 267 1.10 -15.13 1.89
C THR A 267 0.85 -15.26 0.40
N ILE A 268 1.72 -14.67 -0.44
CA ILE A 268 1.60 -14.73 -1.90
C ILE A 268 1.64 -16.18 -2.38
N ARG A 269 2.59 -16.99 -1.88
CA ARG A 269 2.76 -18.38 -2.28
C ARG A 269 1.56 -19.23 -1.88
N ILE A 270 1.05 -19.11 -0.64
CA ILE A 270 -0.16 -19.84 -0.21
C ILE A 270 -1.36 -19.51 -1.11
N LEU A 271 -1.57 -18.23 -1.42
CA LEU A 271 -2.69 -17.84 -2.27
C LEU A 271 -2.52 -18.38 -3.70
N ALA A 272 -1.31 -18.27 -4.26
CA ALA A 272 -1.02 -18.69 -5.62
C ALA A 272 -1.11 -20.21 -5.81
N THR A 273 -0.66 -21.01 -4.84
CA THR A 273 -0.66 -22.48 -4.95
C THR A 273 -1.95 -23.13 -4.44
N SER A 274 -2.95 -22.35 -4.05
CA SER A 274 -4.19 -22.88 -3.49
C SER A 274 -5.21 -23.31 -4.53
N SER A 275 -5.92 -24.41 -4.23
CA SER A 275 -7.08 -24.87 -5.01
C SER A 275 -8.29 -23.97 -4.79
N GLU A 276 -9.09 -23.77 -5.84
CA GLU A 276 -10.38 -23.07 -5.79
C GLU A 276 -11.47 -23.83 -5.04
N ASP A 277 -11.32 -25.15 -4.89
CA ASP A 277 -12.35 -25.99 -4.26
C ASP A 277 -12.35 -25.81 -2.74
N ASN A 278 -11.18 -25.58 -2.14
CA ASN A 278 -11.04 -25.32 -0.72
C ASN A 278 -9.90 -24.33 -0.44
N PRO A 279 -10.07 -23.06 -0.83
CA PRO A 279 -9.00 -22.09 -0.72
C PRO A 279 -8.67 -21.78 0.75
N PRO A 280 -7.43 -21.38 1.04
CA PRO A 280 -7.02 -20.91 2.36
C PRO A 280 -7.70 -19.59 2.67
N ILE A 281 -8.01 -19.40 3.96
CA ILE A 281 -8.43 -18.10 4.49
C ILE A 281 -7.22 -17.51 5.21
N ILE A 282 -6.66 -16.44 4.68
CA ILE A 282 -5.54 -15.72 5.28
C ILE A 282 -6.07 -14.47 5.93
N ILE A 283 -5.79 -14.30 7.21
CA ILE A 283 -6.12 -13.10 7.96
C ILE A 283 -4.84 -12.33 8.23
N PHE A 284 -4.77 -11.09 7.75
CA PHE A 284 -3.67 -10.17 7.97
C PHE A 284 -4.12 -9.01 8.85
N GLN A 285 -3.52 -8.89 10.02
CA GLN A 285 -3.79 -7.79 10.96
C GLN A 285 -2.49 -7.01 11.20
N GLU A 286 -2.54 -5.69 10.97
CA GLU A 286 -1.41 -4.82 11.31
C GLU A 286 -1.37 -4.60 12.83
N LYS A 287 -0.18 -4.71 13.43
CA LYS A 287 0.02 -4.61 14.89
C LYS A 287 -0.54 -3.32 15.51
N GLU A 288 -0.49 -2.21 14.78
CA GLU A 288 -0.85 -0.87 15.27
C GLU A 288 -2.15 -0.33 14.68
N ARG A 289 -2.79 -1.05 13.75
CA ARG A 289 -4.06 -0.61 13.17
C ARG A 289 -5.17 -1.55 13.60
N SER A 290 -6.33 -0.96 13.81
CA SER A 290 -7.57 -1.71 14.03
C SER A 290 -8.02 -2.47 12.77
N LYS A 291 -7.30 -2.32 11.64
CA LYS A 291 -7.62 -2.92 10.34
C LYS A 291 -7.16 -4.37 10.22
N CYS A 292 -8.13 -5.23 9.92
CA CYS A 292 -7.92 -6.64 9.64
C CYS A 292 -8.36 -6.95 8.20
N TYR A 293 -7.49 -7.56 7.40
CA TYR A 293 -7.75 -7.98 6.01
C TYR A 293 -7.94 -9.49 5.95
N ALA A 294 -8.95 -9.96 5.22
CA ALA A 294 -9.17 -11.39 4.99
C ALA A 294 -9.05 -11.72 3.49
N PHE A 295 -8.22 -12.68 3.14
CA PHE A 295 -8.08 -13.20 1.77
C PHE A 295 -8.62 -14.62 1.71
N GLY A 296 -9.49 -14.89 0.75
CA GLY A 296 -10.10 -16.20 0.57
C GLY A 296 -10.13 -16.59 -0.89
N GLY A 297 -9.23 -17.47 -1.31
CA GLY A 297 -9.15 -17.91 -2.71
C GLY A 297 -8.96 -16.73 -3.67
N LEU A 298 -9.83 -16.61 -4.67
CA LEU A 298 -9.86 -15.49 -5.63
C LEU A 298 -10.62 -14.24 -5.14
N SER A 299 -11.03 -14.20 -3.88
CA SER A 299 -11.84 -13.12 -3.34
C SER A 299 -11.09 -12.41 -2.22
N THR A 300 -10.90 -11.09 -2.36
CA THR A 300 -10.38 -10.24 -1.28
C THR A 300 -11.55 -9.71 -0.46
N VAL A 301 -11.54 -9.94 0.85
CA VAL A 301 -12.63 -9.61 1.75
C VAL A 301 -12.17 -8.70 2.91
N ARG A 302 -13.04 -7.72 3.20
CA ARG A 302 -12.97 -6.56 4.13
C ARG A 302 -11.79 -6.36 5.08
N SER A 303 -11.42 -5.07 5.15
CA SER A 303 -10.82 -4.30 6.25
C SER A 303 -11.86 -3.95 7.34
N CYS A 304 -11.93 -4.69 8.45
CA CYS A 304 -12.72 -4.24 9.62
C CYS A 304 -11.90 -3.19 10.37
N ASP A 305 -12.45 -2.01 10.66
CA ASP A 305 -11.90 -1.17 11.73
C ASP A 305 -12.39 -1.80 13.05
N GLY A 306 -11.48 -2.38 13.83
CA GLY A 306 -11.77 -2.78 15.20
C GLY A 306 -12.33 -1.60 15.99
N THR A 307 -13.58 -1.72 16.41
CA THR A 307 -14.21 -0.89 17.45
C THR A 307 -13.61 -1.22 18.80
#